data_AF-A0A7C4YZP1-F1
#
_entry.id   AF-A0A7C4YZP1-F1
#
_cell.length_a   1.000
_cell.length_b   1.000
_cell.length_c   1.000
_cell.angle_alpha   90.00
_cell.angle_beta   90.00
_cell.angle_gamma   90.00
#
_symmetry.space_group_name_H-M   'P 1'
#
loop_
_entity.id
_entity.type
_entity.pdbx_description
1 polymer ?
#
loop_
_entity_poly.entity_id
_entity_poly.type
_entity_poly.pdbx_seq_one_letter_code
_entity_poly.pdbx_strand_id
1 'polypeptide(L)' 'MPWRALDGSTALAIANVDEASRIFRFEIPFRDWQLPSEVKILKITTSSDIELGSFSIDLPNCEVNLTGLEVCVLEFK' A
#
# COMPACT_ATOMS: atom_id res chain seq x y z
N MET A 1 5.64 -7.65 -7.01
CA MET A 1 6.87 -7.28 -6.29
C MET A 1 6.90 -5.77 -6.17
N PRO A 2 7.32 -5.21 -5.03
CA PRO A 2 7.31 -3.78 -4.81
C PRO A 2 8.46 -3.11 -5.58
N TRP A 3 8.26 -1.84 -5.93
CA TRP A 3 9.32 -1.00 -6.50
C TRP A 3 10.29 -0.59 -5.40
N ARG A 4 11.58 -0.49 -5.71
CA ARG A 4 12.62 -0.10 -4.75
C ARG A 4 13.42 1.11 -5.25
N ALA A 5 13.64 2.06 -4.35
CA ALA A 5 14.55 3.17 -4.54
C ALA A 5 16.00 2.79 -4.21
N LEU A 6 16.94 3.64 -4.62
CA LEU A 6 18.38 3.47 -4.33
C LEU A 6 18.72 3.66 -2.85
N ASP A 7 17.90 4.39 -2.10
CA ASP A 7 18.06 4.65 -0.66
C ASP A 7 17.49 3.52 0.23
N GLY A 8 16.94 2.47 -0.39
CA GLY A 8 16.30 1.34 0.31
C GLY A 8 14.80 1.50 0.53
N SER A 9 14.24 2.69 0.32
CA SER A 9 12.78 2.91 0.39
C SER A 9 12.08 2.02 -0.63
N THR A 10 10.96 1.42 -0.24
CA THR A 10 10.23 0.47 -1.07
C THR A 10 8.77 0.88 -1.16
N ALA A 11 8.08 0.59 -2.27
CA ALA A 11 6.66 0.91 -2.41
C ALA A 11 5.87 -0.15 -3.19
N LEU A 12 4.61 -0.37 -2.80
CA LEU A 12 3.64 -1.19 -3.52
C LEU A 12 2.39 -0.37 -3.79
N ALA A 13 1.90 -0.37 -5.04
CA ALA A 13 0.67 0.32 -5.41
C ALA A 13 -0.38 -0.65 -5.95
N ILE A 14 -1.64 -0.43 -5.57
CA ILE A 14 -2.81 -1.16 -6.05
C ILE A 14 -3.82 -0.12 -6.54
N ALA A 15 -4.18 -0.19 -7.82
CA ALA A 15 -5.15 0.72 -8.41
C ALA A 15 -6.50 0.02 -8.61
N ASN A 16 -7.58 0.68 -8.20
CA ASN A 16 -8.93 0.36 -8.62
C ASN A 16 -9.22 1.15 -9.91
N VAL A 17 -9.32 0.43 -11.02
CA VAL A 17 -9.34 1.01 -12.37
C VAL A 17 -10.74 1.18 -12.96
N ASP A 18 -11.77 0.92 -12.16
CA ASP A 18 -13.16 1.19 -12.52
C ASP A 18 -13.91 1.87 -11.37
N GLU A 19 -15.14 2.30 -11.62
CA GLU A 19 -15.92 3.04 -10.64
C GLU A 19 -16.54 2.16 -9.53
N ALA A 20 -16.29 0.85 -9.52
CA ALA A 20 -16.90 -0.06 -8.56
C ALA A 20 -16.20 -0.02 -7.19
N SER A 21 -16.93 -0.39 -6.14
CA SER A 21 -16.39 -0.54 -4.78
C SER A 21 -15.84 -1.95 -4.57
N ARG A 22 -14.59 -2.07 -4.12
CA ARG A 22 -13.95 -3.34 -3.82
C ARG A 22 -13.09 -3.28 -2.57
N ILE A 23 -13.14 -4.38 -1.83
CA ILE A 23 -12.22 -4.65 -0.74
C ILE A 23 -11.02 -5.39 -1.33
N PHE A 24 -9.85 -4.74 -1.29
CA PHE A 24 -8.59 -5.37 -1.64
C PHE A 24 -7.94 -5.92 -0.38
N ARG A 25 -7.69 -7.24 -0.39
CA ARG A 25 -6.92 -7.94 0.63
C ARG A 25 -5.61 -8.38 0.02
N PHE A 26 -4.52 -8.07 0.69
CA PHE A 26 -3.20 -8.47 0.24
C PHE A 26 -2.37 -8.96 1.42
N GLU A 27 -1.73 -10.10 1.18
CA GLU A 27 -0.72 -10.69 2.03
C GLU A 27 0.65 -10.24 1.51
N ILE A 28 1.44 -9.63 2.39
CA ILE A 28 2.75 -9.08 2.03
C ILE A 28 3.80 -10.00 2.64
N PRO A 29 4.61 -10.70 1.83
CA PRO A 29 5.66 -11.56 2.35
C PRO A 29 6.87 -10.72 2.76
N PHE A 30 6.73 -9.96 3.87
CA PHE A 30 7.72 -8.99 4.38
C PHE A 30 9.15 -9.55 4.46
N ARG A 31 9.30 -10.81 4.92
CA ARG A 31 10.60 -11.48 5.06
C ARG A 31 11.25 -11.78 3.72
N ASP A 32 10.51 -12.36 2.79
CA ASP A 32 11.01 -12.72 1.45
C ASP A 32 11.33 -11.46 0.65
N TRP A 33 10.54 -10.41 0.86
CA TRP A 33 10.74 -9.12 0.21
C TRP A 33 11.71 -8.21 0.96
N GLN A 34 12.36 -8.64 2.04
CA GLN A 34 13.34 -7.82 2.77
C GLN A 34 12.89 -6.36 2.92
N LEU A 35 11.62 -6.19 3.32
CA LEU A 35 11.01 -4.87 3.41
C LEU A 35 11.46 -4.19 4.70
N PRO A 36 11.61 -2.86 4.69
CA PRO A 36 11.71 -2.09 5.93
C PRO A 36 10.54 -2.37 6.87
N SER A 37 10.79 -2.22 8.18
CA SER A 37 9.83 -2.57 9.22
C SER A 37 8.72 -1.55 9.40
N GLU A 38 8.88 -0.33 8.89
CA GLU A 38 7.85 0.70 8.94
C GLU A 38 7.12 0.77 7.60
N VAL A 39 5.79 0.76 7.65
CA VAL A 39 4.94 0.93 6.48
C VAL A 39 3.93 2.04 6.71
N LYS A 40 3.81 2.91 5.72
CA LYS A 40 2.79 3.95 5.62
C LYS A 40 1.79 3.55 4.53
N ILE A 41 0.50 3.61 4.84
CA ILE A 41 -0.57 3.30 3.89
C ILE A 41 -1.26 4.59 3.48
N LEU A 42 -1.22 4.86 2.19
CA LEU A 42 -1.81 6.03 1.54
C LEU A 42 -2.95 5.58 0.63
N LYS A 43 -4.03 6.32 0.65
CA LYS A 43 -5.14 6.22 -0.29
C LYS A 43 -5.16 7.48 -1.14
N ILE A 44 -4.87 7.31 -2.42
CA ILE A 44 -4.77 8.38 -3.41
C ILE A 44 -6.01 8.36 -4.29
N THR A 45 -6.64 9.52 -4.44
CA THR A 45 -7.74 9.77 -5.38
C THR A 45 -7.26 10.73 -6.46
N THR A 46 -8.09 11.02 -7.47
CA THR A 46 -7.76 12.01 -8.51
C THR A 46 -7.45 13.41 -7.98
N SER A 47 -7.85 13.72 -6.75
CA SER A 47 -7.82 15.09 -6.18
C SER A 47 -7.11 15.21 -4.84
N SER A 48 -6.74 14.10 -4.18
CA SER A 48 -6.12 14.13 -2.86
C SER A 48 -5.50 12.79 -2.47
N ASP A 49 -4.52 12.85 -1.58
CA ASP A 49 -3.97 11.72 -0.84
C ASP A 49 -4.44 11.77 0.62
N ILE A 50 -4.82 10.59 1.14
CA ILE A 50 -5.31 10.40 2.50
C ILE A 50 -4.44 9.33 3.15
N GLU A 51 -3.78 9.67 4.24
CA GLU A 51 -3.07 8.66 5.05
C GLU A 51 -4.10 7.83 5.82
N LEU A 52 -4.10 6.53 5.59
CA LEU A 52 -4.94 5.58 6.32
C LEU A 52 -4.29 5.14 7.64
N GLY A 53 -2.96 5.18 7.70
CA GLY A 53 -2.20 4.90 8.90
C GLY A 53 -0.73 4.56 8.63
N SER A 54 0.02 4.46 9.71
CA SER A 54 1.43 4.03 9.71
C SER A 54 1.61 2.94 10.77
N PHE A 55 2.35 1.90 10.42
CA PHE A 55 2.53 0.71 11.24
C PHE A 55 4.00 0.31 11.25
N SER A 56 4.49 -0.09 12.42
CA SER A 56 5.80 -0.72 12.59
C SER A 56 5.57 -2.20 12.89
N ILE A 57 6.14 -3.08 12.05
CA ILE A 57 6.17 -4.57 12.13
C ILE A 57 5.03 -5.35 11.45
N ASP A 58 5.45 -6.49 10.86
CA ASP A 58 4.72 -7.65 10.33
C ASP A 58 3.22 -7.42 10.14
N LEU A 59 2.84 -6.86 8.99
CA LEU A 59 1.46 -6.87 8.52
C LEU A 59 1.25 -8.11 7.65
N PRO A 60 0.89 -9.28 8.24
CA PRO A 60 0.65 -10.47 7.44
C PRO A 60 -0.51 -10.23 6.46
N ASN A 61 -1.46 -9.35 6.80
CA ASN A 61 -2.60 -9.05 5.95
C ASN A 61 -3.01 -7.58 6.10
N CYS A 62 -3.20 -6.89 4.99
CA CYS A 62 -3.80 -5.58 4.96
C CYS A 62 -5.07 -5.61 4.11
N GLU A 63 -6.09 -4.93 4.60
CA GLU A 63 -7.39 -4.78 3.95
C GLU A 63 -7.65 -3.31 3.70
N VAL A 64 -7.90 -2.94 2.44
CA VAL A 64 -8.22 -1.56 2.06
C VAL A 64 -9.46 -1.55 1.18
N ASN A 65 -10.41 -0.69 1.52
CA ASN A 65 -11.60 -0.45 0.71
C ASN A 65 -11.33 0.68 -0.30
N LEU A 66 -11.38 0.35 -1.59
CA LEU A 66 -11.26 1.30 -2.69
C LEU A 66 -12.62 1.43 -3.40
N THR A 67 -13.06 2.66 -3.53
CA THR A 67 -14.35 3.11 -4.07
C THR A 67 -14.11 4.07 -5.21
N GLY A 68 -14.38 3.65 -6.44
CA GLY A 68 -14.10 4.50 -7.59
C GLY A 68 -12.65 4.44 -8.07
N LEU A 69 -12.21 5.45 -8.82
CA LEU A 69 -10.85 5.57 -9.33
C LEU A 69 -9.87 5.99 -8.21
N GLU A 70 -9.44 5.01 -7.44
CA GLU A 70 -8.58 5.19 -6.28
C GLU A 70 -7.36 4.26 -6.33
N VAL A 71 -6.25 4.69 -5.75
CA VAL A 71 -5.00 3.95 -5.64
C VAL A 71 -4.62 3.83 -4.18
N CYS A 72 -4.34 2.61 -3.72
CA CYS A 72 -3.68 2.38 -2.44
C CYS A 72 -2.17 2.28 -2.68
N VAL A 73 -1.37 3.05 -1.94
CA VAL A 73 0.10 2.97 -1.94
C VAL A 73 0.58 2.59 -0.54
N LEU A 74 1.42 1.58 -0.48
CA LEU A 74 2.16 1.19 0.72
C LEU A 74 3.60 1.62 0.55
N GLU A 75 4.04 2.58 1.35
CA GLU A 75 5.42 3.05 1.39
C GLU A 75 6.14 2.43 2.58
N PHE A 76 7.30 1.81 2.34
CA PHE A 76 8.11 1.17 3.36
C PHE A 76 9.41 1.95 3.56
N LYS A 77 9.74 2.29 4.81
CA LYS A 77 10.92 3.09 5.20
C LYS A 77 11.73 2.44 6.30
#